data_AF-A0A835R8B0-F1
#
_entry.id   AF-A0A835R8B0-F1
#
_cell.length_a   1.000
_cell.length_b   1.000
_cell.length_c   1.000
_cell.angle_alpha   90.00
_cell.angle_beta   90.00
_cell.angle_gamma   90.00
#
_symmetry.space_group_name_H-M   'P 1'
#
loop_
_entity.id
_entity.type
_entity.pdbx_description
1 polymer ?
#
loop_
_entity_poly.entity_id
_entity_poly.type
_entity_poly.pdbx_seq_one_letter_code
_entity_poly.pdbx_strand_id
1 'polypeptide(L)'
;MKTGHFSKFPIVLALLLTLRSAVKQIVAVDGMSGTWELLLNSTGVVAMHVALTHLNTVVLYDQTSSGRSAYHLPRGLPCPSVSTDADDRKESGCWAHSMEYDVATNTIRPSP
;
A
#
# COMPACT_ATOMS: atom_id res chain seq x y z
N MET A 1 33.41 -28.23 60.17
CA MET A 1 33.86 -27.81 58.83
C MET A 1 32.68 -27.92 57.87
N LYS A 2 32.30 -26.76 57.29
CA LYS A 2 31.47 -26.50 56.10
C LYS A 2 30.09 -27.15 55.96
N THR A 3 29.11 -26.28 56.17
CA THR A 3 27.70 -26.33 55.76
C THR A 3 27.55 -26.63 54.26
N GLY A 4 26.81 -27.69 53.92
CA GLY A 4 26.55 -28.13 52.55
C GLY A 4 25.44 -27.30 51.90
N HIS A 5 25.86 -26.29 51.14
CA HIS A 5 25.03 -25.36 50.37
C HIS A 5 24.54 -26.00 49.05
N PHE A 6 23.79 -27.11 49.09
CA PHE A 6 23.42 -27.86 47.86
C PHE A 6 21.92 -28.12 47.63
N SER A 7 21.02 -27.56 48.44
CA SER A 7 19.60 -27.95 48.43
C SER A 7 18.63 -26.95 47.77
N LYS A 8 19.12 -25.92 47.08
CA LYS A 8 18.25 -24.90 46.45
C LYS A 8 18.41 -24.79 44.93
N PHE A 9 19.44 -25.42 44.36
CA PHE A 9 19.76 -25.37 42.94
C PHE A 9 18.65 -25.91 42.00
N PRO A 10 18.01 -27.08 42.26
CA PRO A 10 16.95 -27.58 41.38
C PRO A 10 15.67 -26.77 41.51
N ILE A 11 15.41 -26.18 42.68
CA ILE A 11 14.24 -25.33 42.94
C ILE A 11 14.40 -23.98 42.22
N VAL A 12 15.59 -23.36 42.32
CA VAL A 12 15.89 -22.10 41.63
C VAL A 12 15.87 -22.30 40.11
N LEU A 13 16.40 -23.42 39.60
CA LEU A 13 16.37 -23.73 38.17
C LEU A 13 14.94 -24.01 37.67
N ALA A 14 14.13 -24.74 38.44
CA ALA A 14 12.71 -24.97 38.13
C ALA A 14 11.90 -23.66 38.15
N LEU A 15 12.15 -22.76 39.11
CA LEU A 15 11.53 -21.42 39.16
C LEU A 15 11.95 -20.55 37.96
N LEU A 16 13.21 -20.58 37.55
CA LEU A 16 13.68 -19.84 36.37
C LEU A 16 13.12 -20.40 35.06
N LEU A 17 12.90 -21.71 34.97
CA LEU A 17 12.27 -22.37 33.82
C LEU A 17 10.76 -22.08 33.74
N THR A 18 10.03 -22.03 34.86
CA THR A 18 8.61 -21.68 34.87
C THR A 18 8.36 -20.18 34.59
N LEU A 19 9.26 -19.29 35.05
CA LEU A 19 9.18 -17.85 34.75
C LEU A 19 9.33 -17.53 33.25
N ARG A 20 10.09 -18.33 32.48
CA ARG A 20 10.25 -18.13 31.02
C ARG A 20 9.03 -18.55 30.21
N SER A 21 8.21 -19.48 30.71
CA SER A 21 7.00 -19.94 30.02
C SER A 21 5.78 -19.03 30.26
N ALA A 22 5.85 -18.10 31.22
CA ALA A 22 4.72 -17.28 31.64
C ALA A 22 4.66 -15.89 30.98
N VAL A 23 5.70 -15.47 30.24
CA VAL A 23 5.62 -14.25 29.43
C VAL A 23 5.10 -14.62 28.05
N LYS A 24 3.82 -15.00 27.99
CA LYS A 24 3.07 -14.85 26.74
C LYS A 24 2.90 -13.36 26.52
N GLN A 25 3.48 -12.86 25.44
CA GLN A 25 3.38 -11.46 25.04
C GLN A 25 1.91 -11.15 24.78
N ILE A 26 1.26 -10.44 25.72
CA ILE A 26 -0.08 -9.90 25.51
C ILE A 26 0.11 -8.72 24.56
N VAL A 27 0.03 -8.99 23.25
CA VAL A 27 -0.25 -7.92 22.30
C VAL A 27 -1.71 -7.59 22.50
N ALA A 28 -2.00 -6.54 23.24
CA ALA A 28 -3.32 -5.93 23.24
C ALA A 28 -3.55 -5.38 21.82
N VAL A 29 -4.20 -6.17 20.98
CA VAL A 29 -4.85 -5.63 19.79
C VAL A 29 -6.08 -4.91 20.31
N ASP A 30 -5.98 -3.59 20.37
CA ASP A 30 -7.14 -2.75 20.60
C ASP A 30 -8.19 -3.12 19.54
N GLY A 31 -9.29 -3.67 20.02
CA GLY A 31 -10.34 -4.28 19.22
C GLY A 31 -11.13 -3.21 18.49
N MET A 32 -10.54 -2.64 17.45
CA MET A 32 -11.10 -1.77 16.39
C MET A 32 -10.00 -1.24 15.44
N SER A 33 -8.77 -1.77 15.48
CA SER A 33 -7.70 -1.33 14.59
C SER A 33 -7.76 -2.08 13.26
N GLY A 34 -8.19 -1.39 12.20
CA GLY A 34 -8.01 -1.89 10.83
C GLY A 34 -6.53 -2.06 10.51
N THR A 35 -6.19 -3.03 9.67
CA THR A 35 -4.84 -3.24 9.15
C THR A 35 -4.67 -2.55 7.81
N TRP A 36 -3.46 -2.03 7.55
CA TRP A 36 -3.09 -1.53 6.23
C TRP A 36 -2.40 -2.63 5.43
N GLU A 37 -2.78 -2.75 4.16
CA GLU A 37 -2.14 -3.61 3.18
C GLU A 37 -1.80 -2.79 1.94
N LEU A 38 -0.59 -2.95 1.42
CA LEU A 38 -0.20 -2.36 0.15
C LEU A 38 -0.73 -3.23 -0.99
N LEU A 39 -1.66 -2.69 -1.77
CA LEU A 39 -2.31 -3.43 -2.86
C LEU A 39 -1.48 -3.39 -4.16
N LEU A 40 -0.93 -2.23 -4.49
CA LEU A 40 -0.12 -2.00 -5.68
C LEU A 40 1.07 -1.09 -5.35
N ASN A 41 2.24 -1.39 -5.93
CA ASN A 41 3.44 -0.56 -5.77
C ASN A 41 3.30 0.83 -6.44
N SER A 42 2.47 0.93 -7.49
CA SER A 42 2.18 2.18 -8.18
C SER A 42 0.89 2.07 -8.98
N THR A 43 0.10 3.14 -9.00
CA THR A 43 -1.07 3.29 -9.88
C THR A 43 -0.71 3.93 -11.21
N GLY A 44 0.52 4.44 -11.35
CA GLY A 44 1.01 5.17 -12.54
C GLY A 44 0.56 6.62 -12.64
N VAL A 45 -0.25 7.11 -11.70
CA VAL A 45 -0.74 8.49 -11.61
C VAL A 45 -0.62 9.00 -10.18
N VAL A 46 -0.44 10.31 -10.00
CA VAL A 46 -0.50 10.95 -8.68
C VAL A 46 -1.94 11.34 -8.40
N ALA A 47 -2.69 10.42 -7.80
CA ALA A 47 -4.13 10.59 -7.58
C ALA A 47 -4.43 11.80 -6.69
N MET A 48 -5.20 12.76 -7.24
CA MET A 48 -5.74 13.91 -6.53
C MET A 48 -7.21 13.72 -6.15
N HIS A 49 -7.96 13.04 -7.02
CA HIS A 49 -9.36 12.69 -6.77
C HIS A 49 -9.57 11.20 -6.99
N VAL A 50 -10.45 10.59 -6.18
CA VAL A 50 -10.83 9.18 -6.32
C VAL A 50 -12.33 9.01 -6.19
N ALA A 51 -12.92 8.10 -6.98
CA ALA A 51 -14.34 7.77 -6.92
C ALA A 51 -14.56 6.26 -7.03
N LEU A 52 -15.36 5.70 -6.12
CA LEU A 52 -15.83 4.31 -6.20
C LEU A 52 -16.99 4.22 -7.18
N THR A 53 -16.98 3.19 -8.04
CA THR A 53 -18.05 2.91 -8.99
C THR A 53 -18.98 1.80 -8.47
N HIS A 54 -20.15 1.67 -9.08
CA HIS A 54 -21.07 0.55 -8.82
C HIS A 54 -20.54 -0.80 -9.35
N LEU A 55 -19.44 -0.79 -10.11
CA LEU A 55 -18.80 -1.98 -10.68
C LEU A 55 -17.70 -2.54 -9.76
N ASN A 56 -17.58 -2.05 -8.53
CA ASN A 56 -16.50 -2.39 -7.60
C ASN A 56 -15.11 -2.01 -8.14
N THR A 57 -15.05 -0.89 -8.86
CA THR A 57 -13.80 -0.28 -9.34
C THR A 57 -13.62 1.11 -8.73
N VAL A 58 -12.37 1.57 -8.64
CA VAL A 58 -12.02 2.90 -8.17
C VAL A 58 -11.38 3.67 -9.32
N VAL A 59 -11.95 4.81 -9.68
CA VAL A 59 -11.34 5.71 -10.67
C VAL A 59 -10.47 6.73 -9.92
N LEU A 60 -9.21 6.82 -10.32
CA LEU A 60 -8.20 7.76 -9.79
C LEU A 60 -7.89 8.80 -10.86
N TYR A 61 -7.97 10.09 -10.52
CA TYR A 61 -7.65 11.20 -11.41
C TYR A 61 -6.42 11.96 -10.91
N ASP A 62 -5.45 12.24 -11.78
CA ASP A 62 -4.39 13.20 -11.50
C ASP A 62 -4.70 14.59 -12.07
N GLN A 63 -3.85 15.58 -11.74
CA GLN A 63 -3.84 16.84 -12.48
C GLN A 63 -3.11 16.66 -13.81
N THR A 64 -3.63 17.30 -14.86
CA THR A 64 -3.02 17.30 -16.19
C THR A 64 -1.66 17.97 -16.25
N SER A 65 -1.29 18.76 -15.22
CA SER A 65 0.00 19.45 -15.10
C SER A 65 1.08 18.67 -14.33
N SER A 66 0.78 17.48 -13.79
CA SER A 66 1.73 16.67 -13.00
C SER A 66 2.83 15.98 -13.83
N GLY A 67 2.92 16.28 -15.12
CA GLY A 67 3.77 15.57 -16.06
C GLY A 67 3.11 14.29 -16.59
N ARG A 68 3.91 13.39 -17.15
CA ARG A 68 3.42 12.16 -17.79
C ARG A 68 3.10 11.09 -16.76
N SER A 69 1.97 10.43 -16.93
CA SER A 69 1.68 9.18 -16.22
C SER A 69 2.54 8.04 -16.76
N ALA A 70 2.51 6.88 -16.08
CA ALA A 70 3.21 5.68 -16.54
C ALA A 70 2.53 5.01 -17.75
N TYR A 71 1.34 5.46 -18.16
CA TYR A 71 0.50 4.76 -19.12
C TYR A 71 0.01 5.65 -20.26
N HIS A 72 0.10 5.13 -21.49
CA HIS A 72 -0.57 5.73 -22.63
C HIS A 72 -2.08 5.49 -22.60
N LEU A 73 -2.82 6.45 -23.14
CA LEU A 73 -4.23 6.23 -23.43
C LEU A 73 -4.40 5.13 -24.48
N PRO A 74 -5.41 4.25 -24.32
CA PRO A 74 -5.74 3.24 -25.31
C PRO A 74 -5.94 3.85 -26.70
N ARG A 75 -5.48 3.11 -27.73
CA ARG A 75 -5.62 3.54 -29.12
C ARG A 75 -7.09 3.77 -29.47
N GLY A 76 -7.37 4.85 -30.19
CA GLY A 76 -8.73 5.19 -30.64
C GLY A 76 -9.51 6.11 -29.70
N LEU A 77 -8.95 6.46 -28.53
CA LEU A 77 -9.52 7.52 -27.69
C LEU A 77 -9.02 8.91 -28.12
N PRO A 78 -9.85 9.95 -27.97
CA PRO A 78 -9.46 11.31 -28.28
C PRO A 78 -8.38 11.75 -27.28
N CYS A 79 -7.19 12.04 -27.81
CA CYS A 79 -6.14 12.70 -27.05
C CYS A 79 -6.47 14.18 -26.96
N PRO A 80 -6.40 14.82 -25.77
CA PRO A 80 -6.50 16.26 -25.66
C PRO A 80 -5.49 16.92 -26.61
N SER A 81 -5.94 17.90 -27.40
CA SER A 81 -5.08 18.59 -28.37
C SER A 81 -3.92 19.24 -27.62
N VAL A 82 -2.70 18.86 -27.99
CA VAL A 82 -1.45 19.47 -27.48
C VAL A 82 -1.55 20.98 -27.67
N SER A 83 -1.53 21.74 -26.57
CA SER A 83 -1.49 23.20 -26.61
C SER A 83 -0.27 23.65 -27.41
N THR A 84 -0.43 24.72 -28.18
CA THR A 84 0.61 25.27 -29.08
C THR A 84 1.72 26.02 -28.35
N ASP A 85 1.85 25.86 -27.04
CA ASP A 85 2.87 26.54 -26.23
C ASP A 85 4.20 25.82 -26.37
N ALA A 86 5.21 26.57 -26.78
CA ALA A 86 6.46 26.04 -27.33
C ALA A 86 7.35 25.28 -26.33
N ASP A 87 7.04 25.34 -25.03
CA ASP A 87 7.80 24.67 -23.96
C ASP A 87 7.35 23.22 -23.74
N ASP A 88 6.08 22.90 -24.04
CA ASP A 88 5.49 21.55 -23.89
C ASP A 88 5.57 20.69 -25.16
N ARG A 89 6.11 21.26 -26.25
CA ARG A 89 6.14 20.65 -27.59
C ARG A 89 7.02 19.41 -27.73
N LYS A 90 7.83 19.04 -26.74
CA LYS A 90 8.88 18.03 -26.96
C LYS A 90 8.42 16.58 -26.79
N GLU A 91 7.30 16.30 -26.13
CA GLU A 91 6.89 14.89 -25.89
C GLU A 91 5.37 14.76 -25.74
N SER A 92 4.67 15.07 -26.84
CA SER A 92 3.22 14.95 -27.05
C SER A 92 2.75 13.48 -27.18
N GLY A 93 3.02 12.67 -26.17
CA GLY A 93 2.36 11.37 -26.04
C GLY A 93 0.92 11.55 -25.55
N CYS A 94 0.01 10.70 -26.01
CA CYS A 94 -1.33 10.59 -25.45
C CYS A 94 -1.24 9.80 -24.14
N TRP A 95 -1.08 10.48 -23.02
CA TRP A 95 -0.92 9.88 -21.68
C TRP A 95 -2.25 9.89 -20.93
N ALA A 96 -2.49 8.84 -20.13
CA ALA A 96 -3.71 8.74 -19.34
C ALA A 96 -3.61 9.62 -18.10
N HIS A 97 -4.61 10.45 -17.86
CA HIS A 97 -4.75 11.29 -16.66
C HIS A 97 -5.72 10.70 -15.64
N SER A 98 -6.27 9.53 -15.97
CA SER A 98 -7.10 8.76 -15.09
C SER A 98 -6.74 7.27 -15.19
N MET A 99 -6.86 6.58 -14.06
CA MET A 99 -6.65 5.14 -13.95
C MET A 99 -7.86 4.52 -13.27
N GLU A 100 -8.26 3.35 -13.70
CA GLU A 100 -9.29 2.57 -13.04
C GLU A 100 -8.67 1.35 -12.38
N TYR A 101 -8.88 1.23 -11.06
CA TYR A 101 -8.45 0.11 -10.23
C TYR A 101 -9.62 -0.85 -10.01
N ASP A 102 -9.43 -2.12 -10.35
CA ASP A 102 -10.36 -3.20 -10.08
C ASP A 102 -10.03 -3.85 -8.73
N VAL A 103 -10.94 -3.71 -7.77
CA VAL A 103 -10.75 -4.20 -6.40
C VAL A 103 -10.75 -5.74 -6.35
N ALA A 104 -11.52 -6.41 -7.21
CA ALA A 104 -11.66 -7.86 -7.19
C ALA A 104 -10.42 -8.56 -7.78
N THR A 105 -9.83 -7.98 -8.82
CA THR A 105 -8.66 -8.55 -9.49
C THR A 105 -7.34 -7.95 -9.03
N ASN A 106 -7.37 -6.88 -8.24
CA ASN A 106 -6.21 -6.10 -7.83
C ASN A 106 -5.37 -5.64 -9.04
N THR A 107 -6.05 -5.12 -10.07
CA THR A 107 -5.40 -4.65 -11.31
C THR A 107 -5.77 -3.21 -11.63
N ILE A 108 -4.97 -2.56 -12.46
CA ILE A 108 -5.22 -1.20 -12.94
C ILE A 108 -5.25 -1.16 -14.46
N ARG A 109 -6.06 -0.26 -15.01
CA ARG A 109 -6.05 0.07 -16.43
C ARG A 109 -6.15 1.57 -16.68
N PRO A 110 -5.58 2.08 -17.76
CA PRO A 110 -5.82 3.44 -18.22
C PRO A 110 -7.32 3.69 -18.45
N SER A 111 -7.79 4.85 -18.02
CA SER A 111 -9.12 5.37 -18.31
C SER A 111 -8.99 6.65 -19.14
N PRO A 112 -9.98 6.97 -20.00
CA PRO A 112 -10.07 8.26 -20.66
C PRO A 112 -10.11 9.44 -19.68
#